data_AF-A0AAN0M7N8-F1
#
_entry.id   AF-A0AAN0M7N8-F1
#
_cell.length_a   1.000
_cell.length_b   1.000
_cell.length_c   1.000
_cell.angle_alpha   90.00
_cell.angle_beta   90.00
_cell.angle_gamma   90.00
#
_symmetry.space_group_name_H-M   'P 1'
#
loop_
_entity.id
_entity.type
_entity.pdbx_description
1 polymer ?
#
loop_
_entity_poly.entity_id
_entity_poly.type
_entity_poly.pdbx_seq_one_letter_code
_entity_poly.pdbx_strand_id
1 'polypeptide(L)'
;MQPDLAALVGSRICHDLISPIGAIGNGVELLALTDGDTGAEMDLISESVQNASARIRYFRIAYGAASEEQSVSRSEILSILAATARGGRINYIWNIAGDQPRRLVRAALLMLQALEAAMPLGGDIQITQDGEIWVMRAEGPRLTVDNELWGNISAPPMGFRYTAAHVQFALLPSVLAEAQRTLQFRHMNDHLIARF
;
A
#
# COMPACT_ATOMS: atom_id res chain seq x y z
N MET A 1 1.30 -27.39 -3.76
CA MET A 1 2.45 -26.47 -3.56
C MET A 1 1.87 -25.09 -3.36
N GLN A 2 1.97 -24.56 -2.14
CA GLN A 2 1.61 -23.15 -1.86
C GLN A 2 2.46 -22.27 -2.80
N PRO A 3 1.90 -21.21 -3.41
CA PRO A 3 2.72 -20.30 -4.21
C PRO A 3 3.89 -19.79 -3.35
N ASP A 4 5.07 -19.70 -3.94
CA ASP A 4 6.23 -19.13 -3.27
C ASP A 4 5.93 -17.65 -2.97
N LEU A 5 5.49 -17.39 -1.73
CA LEU A 5 5.08 -16.08 -1.29
C LEU A 5 6.22 -15.07 -1.41
N ALA A 6 7.47 -15.52 -1.24
CA ALA A 6 8.64 -14.67 -1.46
C ALA A 6 8.78 -14.29 -2.94
N ALA A 7 8.54 -15.23 -3.87
CA ALA A 7 8.52 -14.93 -5.31
C ALA A 7 7.38 -13.98 -5.69
N LEU A 8 6.19 -14.10 -5.09
CA LEU A 8 5.08 -13.17 -5.30
C LEU A 8 5.41 -11.76 -4.81
N VAL A 9 5.98 -11.65 -3.60
CA VAL A 9 6.45 -10.36 -3.04
C VAL A 9 7.53 -9.75 -3.92
N GLY A 10 8.54 -10.54 -4.31
CA GLY A 10 9.60 -10.09 -5.21
C GLY A 10 9.06 -9.59 -6.55
N SER A 11 8.12 -10.34 -7.14
CA SER A 11 7.45 -9.93 -8.39
C SER A 11 6.67 -8.63 -8.23
N ARG A 12 5.97 -8.44 -7.11
CA ARG A 12 5.21 -7.21 -6.83
C ARG A 12 6.13 -6.01 -6.64
N ILE A 13 7.21 -6.16 -5.88
CA ILE A 13 8.22 -5.09 -5.70
C ILE A 13 8.84 -4.69 -7.04
N CYS A 14 9.26 -5.67 -7.85
CA CYS A 14 9.84 -5.40 -9.16
C CYS A 14 8.85 -4.69 -10.09
N HIS A 15 7.60 -5.17 -10.16
CA HIS A 15 6.54 -4.54 -10.96
C HIS A 15 6.31 -3.08 -10.55
N ASP A 16 6.23 -2.80 -9.26
CA ASP A 16 5.93 -1.45 -8.80
C ASP A 16 7.16 -0.53 -8.89
N LEU A 17 8.39 -1.03 -8.93
CA LEU A 17 9.59 -0.19 -9.07
C LEU A 17 10.01 0.02 -10.53
N ILE A 18 9.58 -0.82 -11.47
CA ILE A 18 10.06 -0.74 -12.86
C ILE A 18 9.71 0.59 -13.53
N SER A 19 8.50 1.09 -13.30
CA SER A 19 8.01 2.33 -13.92
C SER A 19 8.77 3.57 -13.46
N PRO A 20 8.89 3.88 -12.15
CA PRO A 20 9.64 5.04 -11.71
C PRO A 20 11.15 4.92 -12.02
N ILE A 21 11.73 3.72 -11.99
CA ILE A 21 13.14 3.53 -12.40
C ILE A 21 13.33 3.80 -13.90
N GLY A 22 12.42 3.33 -14.75
CA GLY A 22 12.44 3.61 -16.19
C GLY A 22 12.29 5.10 -16.48
N ALA A 23 11.42 5.80 -15.76
CA ALA A 23 11.23 7.25 -15.92
C ALA A 23 12.50 8.05 -15.54
N ILE A 24 13.25 7.61 -14.52
CA ILE A 24 14.57 8.19 -14.20
C ILE A 24 15.53 8.01 -15.38
N GLY A 25 15.62 6.79 -15.93
CA GLY A 25 16.47 6.50 -17.08
C GLY A 25 16.15 7.39 -18.29
N ASN A 26 14.86 7.47 -18.64
CA ASN A 26 14.39 8.33 -19.73
C ASN A 26 14.72 9.80 -19.49
N GLY A 27 14.56 10.30 -18.26
CA GLY A 27 14.92 11.68 -17.91
C GLY A 27 16.42 11.94 -18.09
N VAL A 28 17.28 11.00 -17.69
CA VAL A 28 18.74 11.11 -17.87
C VAL A 28 19.12 11.08 -19.36
N GLU A 29 18.47 10.25 -20.16
CA GLU A 29 18.67 10.22 -21.61
C GLU A 29 18.28 11.56 -22.27
N LEU A 30 17.14 12.12 -21.86
CA LEU A 30 16.70 13.44 -22.35
C LEU A 30 17.68 14.55 -21.95
N LEU A 31 18.18 14.55 -20.71
CA LEU A 31 19.20 15.50 -20.26
C LEU A 31 20.46 15.49 -21.16
N ALA A 32 20.86 14.33 -21.65
CA ALA A 32 22.03 14.21 -22.52
C ALA A 32 21.78 14.72 -23.95
N LEU A 33 20.53 14.87 -24.36
CA LEU A 33 20.11 15.34 -25.69
C LEU A 33 19.65 16.81 -25.68
N THR A 34 19.40 17.39 -24.51
CA THR A 34 18.90 18.76 -24.35
C THR A 34 20.05 19.76 -24.31
N ASP A 35 20.15 20.59 -25.36
CA ASP A 35 20.99 21.78 -25.36
C ASP A 35 20.21 22.98 -24.79
N GLY A 36 20.61 23.48 -23.61
CA GLY A 36 20.01 24.67 -22.99
C GLY A 36 19.34 24.40 -21.65
N ASP A 37 18.07 24.80 -21.50
CA ASP A 37 17.32 24.65 -20.24
C ASP A 37 16.91 23.19 -20.02
N THR A 38 17.32 22.63 -18.88
CA THR A 38 17.11 21.23 -18.49
C THR A 38 16.13 21.07 -17.31
N GLY A 39 15.40 22.14 -16.97
CA GLY A 39 14.50 22.15 -15.82
C GLY A 39 13.44 21.04 -15.85
N ALA A 40 12.81 20.81 -17.00
CA ALA A 40 11.74 19.82 -17.14
C ALA A 40 12.23 18.38 -16.94
N GLU A 41 13.40 18.04 -17.47
CA GLU A 41 14.01 16.73 -17.31
C GLU A 41 14.49 16.52 -15.88
N MET A 42 15.07 17.55 -15.24
CA MET A 42 15.44 17.52 -13.83
C MET A 42 14.23 17.34 -12.91
N ASP A 43 13.10 17.98 -13.23
CA ASP A 43 11.84 17.80 -12.51
C ASP A 43 11.30 16.37 -12.67
N LEU A 44 11.30 15.82 -13.90
CA LEU A 44 10.90 14.44 -14.18
C LEU A 44 11.74 13.42 -13.39
N ILE A 45 13.07 13.60 -13.38
CA ILE A 45 13.99 12.74 -12.62
C ILE A 45 13.68 12.86 -11.12
N SER A 46 13.53 14.08 -10.63
CA SER A 46 13.29 14.34 -9.21
C SER A 46 11.98 13.73 -8.73
N GLU A 47 10.89 13.88 -9.50
CA GLU A 47 9.60 13.26 -9.22
C GLU A 47 9.71 11.73 -9.22
N SER A 48 10.40 11.16 -10.20
CA SER A 48 10.56 9.70 -10.34
C SER A 48 11.40 9.11 -9.20
N VAL A 49 12.46 9.80 -8.76
CA VAL A 49 13.26 9.44 -7.58
C VAL A 49 12.42 9.47 -6.30
N GLN A 50 11.60 10.51 -6.13
CA GLN A 50 10.68 10.61 -4.99
C GLN A 50 9.66 9.47 -4.99
N ASN A 51 9.10 9.13 -6.15
CA ASN A 51 8.15 8.02 -6.30
C ASN A 51 8.79 6.67 -5.96
N ALA A 52 9.95 6.36 -6.53
CA ALA A 52 10.70 5.13 -6.23
C ALA A 52 11.05 5.03 -4.73
N SER A 53 11.54 6.13 -4.14
CA SER A 53 11.90 6.19 -2.72
C SER A 53 10.70 6.01 -1.80
N ALA A 54 9.54 6.55 -2.17
CA ALA A 54 8.29 6.35 -1.44
C ALA A 54 7.86 4.88 -1.48
N ARG A 55 7.88 4.24 -2.66
CA ARG A 55 7.55 2.82 -2.82
C ARG A 55 8.47 1.92 -2.00
N ILE A 56 9.79 2.16 -2.03
CA ILE A 56 10.76 1.41 -1.21
C ILE A 56 10.44 1.53 0.28
N ARG A 57 10.20 2.75 0.78
CA ARG A 57 9.84 2.96 2.19
C ARG A 57 8.53 2.27 2.56
N TYR A 58 7.54 2.32 1.68
CA TYR A 58 6.27 1.61 1.84
C TYR A 58 6.48 0.09 1.96
N PHE A 59 7.18 -0.52 0.98
CA PHE A 59 7.42 -1.97 0.96
C PHE A 59 8.26 -2.44 2.14
N ARG A 60 9.23 -1.64 2.58
CA ARG A 60 10.04 -1.91 3.77
C ARG A 60 9.19 -2.11 5.03
N ILE A 61 8.07 -1.39 5.14
CA ILE A 61 7.14 -1.53 6.27
C ILE A 61 6.11 -2.62 6.00
N ALA A 62 5.47 -2.61 4.82
CA ALA A 62 4.35 -3.51 4.49
C ALA A 62 4.78 -4.98 4.33
N TYR A 63 5.90 -5.23 3.62
CA TYR A 63 6.39 -6.58 3.32
C TYR A 63 7.56 -7.00 4.23
N GLY A 64 8.24 -6.04 4.86
CA GLY A 64 9.34 -6.31 5.77
C GLY A 64 8.88 -6.93 7.09
N ALA A 65 9.79 -7.68 7.74
CA ALA A 65 9.55 -8.19 9.08
C ALA A 65 9.38 -7.04 10.10
N ALA A 66 8.55 -7.28 11.11
CA ALA A 66 8.35 -6.37 12.23
C ALA A 66 8.58 -7.14 13.54
N SER A 67 9.35 -6.56 14.46
CA SER A 67 9.44 -7.05 15.84
C SER A 67 8.51 -6.28 16.76
N GLU A 68 8.18 -6.84 17.93
CA GLU A 68 7.19 -6.27 18.87
C GLU A 68 7.56 -4.87 19.37
N GLU A 69 8.86 -4.59 19.54
CA GLU A 69 9.38 -3.35 20.11
C GLU A 69 9.54 -2.21 19.09
N GLN A 70 9.37 -2.49 17.78
CA GLN A 70 9.55 -1.49 16.74
C GLN A 70 8.35 -0.54 16.67
N SER A 71 8.62 0.76 16.68
CA SER A 71 7.66 1.81 16.38
C SER A 71 7.95 2.45 15.02
N VAL A 72 6.93 3.08 14.44
CA VAL A 72 7.05 3.94 13.26
C VAL A 72 6.51 5.31 13.63
N SER A 73 7.30 6.35 13.37
CA SER A 73 6.90 7.71 13.72
C SER A 73 5.69 8.16 12.90
N ARG A 74 4.80 8.96 13.51
CA ARG A 74 3.65 9.53 12.77
C ARG A 74 4.10 10.32 11.55
N SER A 75 5.19 11.08 11.68
CA SER A 75 5.79 11.83 10.56
C SER A 75 6.23 10.94 9.41
N GLU A 76 6.84 9.79 9.70
CA GLU A 76 7.24 8.84 8.67
C GLU A 76 6.02 8.29 7.93
N ILE A 77 4.99 7.86 8.65
CA ILE A 77 3.73 7.34 8.08
C ILE A 77 3.11 8.39 7.14
N LEU A 78 2.91 9.62 7.63
CA LEU A 78 2.35 10.70 6.83
C LEU A 78 3.19 11.00 5.59
N SER A 79 4.52 11.01 5.73
CA SER A 79 5.43 11.27 4.59
C SER A 79 5.37 10.17 3.53
N ILE A 80 5.17 8.90 3.95
CA ILE A 80 5.03 7.77 3.04
C ILE A 80 3.69 7.88 2.32
N LEU A 81 2.59 8.03 3.05
CA LEU A 81 1.25 8.12 2.46
C LEU A 81 1.10 9.32 1.52
N ALA A 82 1.60 10.50 1.90
CA ALA A 82 1.58 11.68 1.04
C ALA A 82 2.40 11.50 -0.24
N ALA A 83 3.54 10.81 -0.15
CA ALA A 83 4.36 10.54 -1.33
C ALA A 83 3.73 9.44 -2.22
N THR A 84 3.09 8.43 -1.64
CA THR A 84 2.35 7.39 -2.37
C THR A 84 1.11 7.93 -3.06
N ALA A 85 0.39 8.88 -2.44
CA ALA A 85 -0.79 9.52 -3.03
C ALA A 85 -0.45 10.49 -4.17
N ARG A 86 0.80 10.96 -4.27
CA ARG A 86 1.21 11.96 -5.26
C ARG A 86 1.08 11.39 -6.67
N GLY A 87 0.29 12.06 -7.52
CA GLY A 87 -0.03 11.58 -8.88
C GLY A 87 -0.97 10.36 -8.91
N GLY A 88 -1.42 9.89 -7.75
CA GLY A 88 -2.40 8.82 -7.61
C GLY A 88 -3.84 9.35 -7.58
N ARG A 89 -4.80 8.43 -7.57
CA ARG A 89 -6.24 8.74 -7.46
C ARG A 89 -6.78 8.56 -6.04
N ILE A 90 -5.92 8.15 -5.12
CA ILE A 90 -6.27 7.81 -3.74
C ILE A 90 -5.66 8.84 -2.82
N ASN A 91 -6.47 9.36 -1.92
CA ASN A 91 -6.04 10.26 -0.87
C ASN A 91 -6.16 9.56 0.49
N TYR A 92 -5.13 9.68 1.33
CA TYR A 92 -5.08 9.03 2.64
C TYR A 92 -5.23 10.06 3.75
N ILE A 93 -6.20 9.84 4.65
CA ILE A 93 -6.49 10.74 5.76
C ILE A 93 -6.18 10.00 7.07
N TRP A 94 -4.98 10.22 7.59
CA TRP A 94 -4.49 9.57 8.81
C TRP A 94 -4.77 10.38 10.07
N ASN A 95 -5.71 9.90 10.88
CA ASN A 95 -6.18 10.58 12.11
C ASN A 95 -5.72 9.90 13.40
N ILE A 96 -4.82 8.92 13.33
CA ILE A 96 -4.24 8.29 14.51
C ILE A 96 -3.09 9.17 15.03
N ALA A 97 -3.14 9.52 16.31
CA ALA A 97 -2.15 10.38 16.96
C ALA A 97 -0.92 9.58 17.42
N GLY A 98 0.22 10.25 17.51
CA GLY A 98 1.45 9.67 18.03
C GLY A 98 2.04 8.54 17.16
N ASP A 99 3.18 8.05 17.62
CA ASP A 99 3.91 6.96 16.98
C ASP A 99 3.18 5.64 17.20
N GLN A 100 3.28 4.75 16.22
CA GLN A 100 2.49 3.51 16.20
C GLN A 100 3.37 2.26 16.17
N PRO A 101 2.95 1.16 16.80
CA PRO A 101 3.64 -0.13 16.67
C PRO A 101 3.77 -0.54 15.21
N ARG A 102 4.97 -0.92 14.77
CA ARG A 102 5.25 -1.28 13.38
C ARG A 102 4.35 -2.40 12.88
N ARG A 103 3.99 -3.36 13.74
CA ARG A 103 3.06 -4.46 13.41
C ARG A 103 1.68 -3.95 12.97
N LEU A 104 1.15 -2.92 13.63
CA LEU A 104 -0.15 -2.32 13.29
C LEU A 104 -0.04 -1.48 12.00
N VAL A 105 1.05 -0.73 11.85
CA VAL A 105 1.31 0.03 10.63
C VAL A 105 1.46 -0.92 9.43
N ARG A 106 2.19 -2.04 9.59
CA ARG A 106 2.33 -3.09 8.56
C ARG A 106 0.96 -3.64 8.14
N ALA A 107 0.11 -4.01 9.09
CA ALA A 107 -1.25 -4.46 8.81
C ALA A 107 -2.06 -3.40 8.06
N ALA A 108 -2.00 -2.14 8.51
CA ALA A 108 -2.69 -1.02 7.89
C ALA A 108 -2.22 -0.79 6.44
N LEU A 109 -0.91 -0.81 6.17
CA LEU A 109 -0.39 -0.63 4.81
C LEU A 109 -0.78 -1.78 3.87
N LEU A 110 -0.84 -3.02 4.34
CA LEU A 110 -1.36 -4.11 3.52
C LEU A 110 -2.87 -3.95 3.27
N MET A 111 -3.61 -3.49 4.29
CA MET A 111 -5.04 -3.22 4.16
C MET A 111 -5.32 -2.06 3.20
N LEU A 112 -4.49 -1.01 3.19
CA LEU A 112 -4.57 0.07 2.21
C LEU A 112 -4.43 -0.47 0.78
N GLN A 113 -3.46 -1.34 0.51
CA GLN A 113 -3.30 -1.96 -0.81
C GLN A 113 -4.53 -2.80 -1.22
N ALA A 114 -5.17 -3.47 -0.27
CA ALA A 114 -6.41 -4.20 -0.52
C ALA A 114 -7.57 -3.24 -0.83
N LEU A 115 -7.74 -2.16 -0.05
CA LEU A 115 -8.75 -1.12 -0.28
C LEU A 115 -8.56 -0.43 -1.64
N GLU A 116 -7.33 -0.07 -1.99
CA GLU A 116 -6.99 0.54 -3.29
C GLU A 116 -7.40 -0.35 -4.46
N ALA A 117 -7.20 -1.67 -4.35
CA ALA A 117 -7.62 -2.63 -5.37
C ALA A 117 -9.15 -2.62 -5.58
N ALA A 118 -9.92 -2.24 -4.55
CA ALA A 118 -11.36 -2.08 -4.64
C ALA A 118 -11.81 -0.69 -5.13
N MET A 119 -10.89 0.26 -5.36
CA MET A 119 -11.17 1.67 -5.70
C MET A 119 -10.60 2.06 -7.08
N PRO A 120 -11.06 1.46 -8.19
CA PRO A 120 -10.47 1.68 -9.52
C PRO A 120 -10.59 3.14 -10.01
N LEU A 121 -11.58 3.89 -9.52
CA LEU A 121 -11.79 5.30 -9.87
C LEU A 121 -11.18 6.27 -8.85
N GLY A 122 -10.46 5.76 -7.85
CA GLY A 122 -9.94 6.58 -6.77
C GLY A 122 -10.95 6.89 -5.67
N GLY A 123 -10.56 7.79 -4.77
CA GLY A 123 -11.37 8.23 -3.63
C GLY A 123 -10.52 8.49 -2.38
N ASP A 124 -11.19 8.58 -1.24
CA ASP A 124 -10.59 8.87 0.05
C ASP A 124 -10.56 7.62 0.93
N ILE A 125 -9.43 7.41 1.61
CA ILE A 125 -9.30 6.39 2.65
C ILE A 125 -8.98 7.09 3.98
N GLN A 126 -9.93 7.02 4.91
CA GLN A 126 -9.77 7.56 6.26
C GLN A 126 -9.31 6.47 7.22
N ILE A 127 -8.25 6.74 7.98
CA ILE A 127 -7.68 5.84 8.98
C ILE A 127 -7.86 6.47 10.36
N THR A 128 -8.59 5.79 11.23
CA THR A 128 -8.93 6.24 12.58
C THR A 128 -8.71 5.10 13.58
N GLN A 129 -8.72 5.45 14.86
CA GLN A 129 -8.63 4.49 15.95
C GLN A 129 -9.78 4.73 16.94
N ASP A 130 -10.49 3.67 17.29
CA ASP A 130 -11.56 3.62 18.27
C ASP A 130 -11.16 2.68 19.41
N GLY A 131 -10.64 3.27 20.50
CA GLY A 131 -9.95 2.51 21.55
C GLY A 131 -8.73 1.77 21.00
N GLU A 132 -8.76 0.45 21.01
CA GLU A 132 -7.71 -0.40 20.44
C GLU A 132 -7.90 -0.77 18.97
N ILE A 133 -9.10 -0.51 18.43
CA ILE A 133 -9.53 -0.98 17.12
C ILE A 133 -9.16 0.07 16.07
N TRP A 134 -8.44 -0.35 15.04
CA TRP A 134 -8.18 0.49 13.88
C TRP A 134 -9.35 0.39 12.91
N VAL A 135 -9.79 1.52 12.40
CA VAL A 135 -10.92 1.63 11.48
C VAL A 135 -10.46 2.35 10.23
N MET A 136 -10.60 1.68 9.09
CA MET A 136 -10.24 2.17 7.78
C MET A 136 -11.49 2.25 6.91
N ARG A 137 -11.90 3.47 6.54
CA ARG A 137 -13.07 3.74 5.70
C ARG A 137 -12.58 4.20 4.33
N ALA A 138 -12.85 3.39 3.31
CA ALA A 138 -12.64 3.72 1.90
C ALA A 138 -13.96 4.21 1.29
N GLU A 139 -13.94 5.37 0.65
CA GLU A 139 -15.11 5.99 0.03
C GLU A 139 -14.72 6.55 -1.35
N GLY A 140 -15.55 6.31 -2.35
CA GLY A 140 -15.23 6.74 -3.71
C GLY A 140 -16.41 6.60 -4.68
N PRO A 141 -16.25 7.09 -5.92
CA PRO A 141 -17.35 7.13 -6.90
C PRO A 141 -17.91 5.75 -7.26
N ARG A 142 -17.06 4.72 -7.16
CA ARG A 142 -17.42 3.32 -7.39
C ARG A 142 -16.45 2.40 -6.67
N LEU A 143 -16.99 1.42 -5.97
CA LEU A 143 -16.23 0.33 -5.37
C LEU A 143 -16.44 -0.97 -6.15
N THR A 144 -15.35 -1.72 -6.33
CA THR A 144 -15.34 -3.04 -6.98
C THR A 144 -14.72 -4.05 -6.03
N VAL A 145 -15.54 -4.70 -5.22
CA VAL A 145 -15.08 -5.71 -4.26
C VAL A 145 -15.09 -7.09 -4.91
N ASP A 146 -13.91 -7.69 -5.04
CA ASP A 146 -13.78 -9.08 -5.47
C ASP A 146 -14.17 -10.01 -4.32
N ASN A 147 -15.35 -10.63 -4.44
CA ASN A 147 -15.88 -11.52 -3.40
C ASN A 147 -14.97 -12.72 -3.11
N GLU A 148 -14.19 -13.19 -4.10
CA GLU A 148 -13.29 -14.32 -3.93
C GLU A 148 -12.06 -13.91 -3.12
N LEU A 149 -11.49 -12.71 -3.36
CA LEU A 149 -10.35 -12.22 -2.59
C LEU A 149 -10.76 -11.78 -1.18
N TRP A 150 -11.83 -10.99 -1.07
CA TRP A 150 -12.24 -10.40 0.19
C TRP A 150 -12.94 -11.41 1.11
N GLY A 151 -13.81 -12.25 0.56
CA GLY A 151 -14.53 -13.28 1.33
C GLY A 151 -13.61 -14.34 1.92
N ASN A 152 -12.46 -14.56 1.29
CA ASN A 152 -11.49 -15.58 1.68
C ASN A 152 -10.27 -15.02 2.42
N ILE A 153 -10.28 -13.73 2.78
CA ILE A 153 -9.12 -13.09 3.42
C ILE A 153 -8.75 -13.82 4.72
N SER A 154 -9.72 -14.12 5.61
CA SER A 154 -9.43 -14.74 6.90
C SER A 154 -9.14 -16.25 6.81
N ALA A 155 -9.73 -16.94 5.82
CA ALA A 155 -9.66 -18.39 5.69
C ALA A 155 -9.77 -18.79 4.21
N PRO A 156 -8.67 -18.71 3.44
CA PRO A 156 -8.72 -19.07 2.03
C PRO A 156 -8.95 -20.56 1.82
N PRO A 157 -9.75 -20.95 0.81
CA PRO A 157 -9.99 -22.36 0.52
C PRO A 157 -8.69 -23.07 0.11
N MET A 158 -8.65 -24.38 0.35
CA MET A 158 -7.49 -25.19 -0.01
C MET A 158 -7.20 -25.05 -1.52
N GLY A 159 -5.98 -24.65 -1.86
CA GLY A 159 -5.54 -24.48 -3.25
C GLY A 159 -5.85 -23.11 -3.86
N PHE A 160 -6.37 -22.14 -3.09
CA PHE A 160 -6.47 -20.75 -3.53
C PHE A 160 -5.10 -20.22 -3.98
N ARG A 161 -5.05 -19.61 -5.17
CA ARG A 161 -3.79 -19.12 -5.76
C ARG A 161 -3.79 -17.60 -5.87
N TYR A 162 -2.92 -16.98 -5.10
CA TYR A 162 -2.64 -15.55 -5.23
C TYR A 162 -1.71 -15.28 -6.42
N THR A 163 -1.90 -14.13 -7.05
CA THR A 163 -0.94 -13.53 -7.97
C THR A 163 -0.12 -12.48 -7.23
N ALA A 164 0.93 -11.93 -7.87
CA ALA A 164 1.71 -10.84 -7.29
C ALA A 164 0.84 -9.58 -7.03
N ALA A 165 -0.19 -9.35 -7.84
CA ALA A 165 -1.14 -8.26 -7.64
C ALA A 165 -2.03 -8.43 -6.39
N HIS A 166 -2.15 -9.67 -5.89
CA HIS A 166 -2.99 -10.04 -4.74
C HIS A 166 -2.16 -10.41 -3.50
N VAL A 167 -0.83 -10.19 -3.51
CA VAL A 167 0.07 -10.63 -2.45
C VAL A 167 -0.29 -10.06 -1.07
N GLN A 168 -0.86 -8.87 -1.02
CA GLN A 168 -1.39 -8.24 0.19
C GLN A 168 -2.50 -9.08 0.85
N PHE A 169 -3.39 -9.70 0.07
CA PHE A 169 -4.43 -10.59 0.58
C PHE A 169 -3.84 -11.89 1.13
N ALA A 170 -2.72 -12.35 0.58
CA ALA A 170 -2.00 -13.53 1.08
C ALA A 170 -1.27 -13.25 2.40
N LEU A 171 -0.74 -12.04 2.58
CA LEU A 171 0.05 -11.63 3.75
C LEU A 171 -0.81 -11.16 4.93
N LEU A 172 -1.95 -10.50 4.67
CA LEU A 172 -2.79 -9.90 5.69
C LEU A 172 -3.14 -10.85 6.85
N PRO A 173 -3.51 -12.13 6.63
CA PRO A 173 -3.94 -13.00 7.72
C PRO A 173 -2.84 -13.29 8.73
N SER A 174 -1.62 -13.59 8.27
CA SER A 174 -0.49 -13.83 9.16
C SER A 174 -0.05 -12.56 9.88
N VAL A 175 -0.03 -11.42 9.18
CA VAL A 175 0.32 -10.13 9.77
C VAL A 175 -0.69 -9.69 10.84
N LEU A 176 -1.98 -9.93 10.61
CA LEU A 176 -3.02 -9.65 11.60
C LEU A 176 -2.90 -10.59 12.81
N ALA A 177 -2.59 -11.87 12.59
CA ALA A 177 -2.34 -12.82 13.67
C ALA A 177 -1.11 -12.42 14.52
N GLU A 178 0.00 -12.02 13.89
CA GLU A 178 1.19 -11.47 14.58
C GLU A 178 0.85 -10.21 15.40
N ALA A 179 -0.07 -9.39 14.90
CA ALA A 179 -0.58 -8.21 15.60
C ALA A 179 -1.68 -8.51 16.64
N GLN A 180 -2.07 -9.77 16.80
CA GLN A 180 -3.19 -10.21 17.66
C GLN A 180 -4.50 -9.48 17.33
N ARG A 181 -4.73 -9.23 16.03
CA ARG A 181 -5.90 -8.53 15.50
C ARG A 181 -6.73 -9.45 14.61
N THR A 182 -8.03 -9.16 14.53
CA THR A 182 -8.97 -9.90 13.67
C THR A 182 -9.64 -8.92 12.74
N LEU A 183 -9.51 -9.15 11.43
CA LEU A 183 -10.14 -8.31 10.43
C LEU A 183 -11.64 -8.59 10.34
N GLN A 184 -12.42 -7.52 10.40
CA GLN A 184 -13.81 -7.47 10.00
C GLN A 184 -13.96 -6.42 8.90
N PHE A 185 -14.74 -6.71 7.88
CA PHE A 185 -15.05 -5.70 6.87
C PHE A 185 -16.52 -5.73 6.48
N ARG A 186 -17.01 -4.56 6.02
CA ARG A 186 -18.35 -4.38 5.48
C ARG A 186 -18.26 -3.52 4.24
N HIS A 187 -18.95 -3.93 3.19
CA HIS A 187 -19.06 -3.17 1.95
C HIS A 187 -20.51 -2.73 1.73
N MET A 188 -20.68 -1.47 1.34
CA MET A 188 -21.92 -0.84 0.90
C MET A 188 -21.66 -0.19 -0.47
N ASN A 189 -22.70 0.30 -1.15
CA ASN A 189 -22.59 0.76 -2.54
C ASN A 189 -21.53 1.87 -2.77
N ASP A 190 -21.30 2.71 -1.76
CA ASP A 190 -20.46 3.92 -1.82
C ASP A 190 -19.23 3.86 -0.90
N HIS A 191 -19.19 2.95 0.07
CA HIS A 191 -18.08 2.85 1.02
C HIS A 191 -17.79 1.40 1.48
N LEU A 192 -16.52 1.17 1.82
CA LEU A 192 -16.01 -0.07 2.42
C LEU A 192 -15.33 0.27 3.73
N ILE A 193 -15.70 -0.43 4.80
CA ILE A 193 -15.11 -0.26 6.13
C ILE A 193 -14.39 -1.55 6.50
N ALA A 194 -13.10 -1.44 6.83
CA ALA A 194 -12.30 -2.49 7.44
C ALA A 194 -11.95 -2.11 8.89
N ARG A 195 -12.04 -3.06 9.81
CA ARG A 195 -11.72 -2.89 11.24
C ARG A 195 -10.85 -4.03 11.72
N PHE A 196 -9.79 -3.74 12.47
CA PHE A 196 -8.94 -4.77 13.06
C PHE A 196 -8.26 -4.29 14.34
#